data_AF-A0A2P6V2X4-F1
#
_entry.id   AF-A0A2P6V2X4-F1
#
_cell.length_a   1.000
_cell.length_b   1.000
_cell.length_c   1.000
_cell.angle_alpha   90.00
_cell.angle_beta   90.00
_cell.angle_gamma   90.00
#
_symmetry.space_group_name_H-M   'P 1'
#
loop_
_entity.id
_entity.type
_entity.pdbx_description
1 polymer ?
#
loop_
_entity_poly.entity_id
_entity_poly.type
_entity_poly.pdbx_seq_one_letter_code
_entity_poly.pdbx_strand_id
1 'polypeptide(L)'
;MSYSAKYLRQFVRAWQDEASTTRIYFPDPKELAVALQGKSMDPNAGSWTLDPVFDGTRFKFGYLMKPNAFLDMGITIGKINAADQLDGTEKLLVMAYPHFNPQEMIEVAEVHKHLVAAAGGATPTPIVTFNAEIDRIRTGYYPALFYPKIGQLAKNFTPKFTTAYYVKNFKGATGGAIFRCYPGPFQIYSRTARGFHLVEEREEMPSLREVSLDVLPRAASAAR
;
A
#
# COMPACT_ATOMS: atom_id res chain seq x y z
N MET A 1 -13.44 -9.48 7.81
CA MET A 1 -12.02 -9.11 7.79
C MET A 1 -11.59 -9.08 6.34
N SER A 2 -10.93 -8.02 5.87
CA SER A 2 -10.42 -8.04 4.50
C SER A 2 -9.41 -9.19 4.38
N TYR A 3 -9.45 -9.95 3.29
CA TYR A 3 -8.45 -10.97 2.99
C TYR A 3 -7.01 -10.42 3.12
N SER A 4 -6.83 -9.10 2.97
CA SER A 4 -5.58 -8.38 3.11
C SER A 4 -4.88 -8.59 4.45
N ALA A 5 -5.58 -8.66 5.60
CA ALA A 5 -4.93 -8.83 6.90
C ALA A 5 -4.27 -10.22 7.03
N LYS A 6 -4.93 -11.28 6.55
CA LYS A 6 -4.40 -12.65 6.55
C LYS A 6 -3.18 -12.77 5.63
N TYR A 7 -3.24 -12.17 4.43
CA TYR A 7 -2.09 -12.15 3.52
C TYR A 7 -0.95 -11.26 4.04
N LEU A 8 -1.25 -10.15 4.70
CA LEU A 8 -0.26 -9.34 5.39
C LEU A 8 0.46 -10.17 6.44
N ARG A 9 -0.27 -10.94 7.26
CA ARG A 9 0.33 -11.85 8.25
C ARG A 9 1.24 -12.88 7.60
N GLN A 10 0.82 -13.49 6.50
CA GLN A 10 1.65 -14.43 5.75
C GLN A 10 2.91 -13.75 5.21
N PHE A 11 2.78 -12.54 4.66
CA PHE A 11 3.88 -11.75 4.14
C PHE A 11 4.92 -11.42 5.23
N VAL A 12 4.48 -10.87 6.36
CA VAL A 12 5.40 -10.43 7.42
C VAL A 12 6.03 -11.58 8.21
N ARG A 13 5.58 -12.83 8.02
CA ARG A 13 6.28 -14.01 8.60
C ARG A 13 7.72 -14.13 8.12
N ALA A 14 8.08 -13.53 6.99
CA ALA A 14 9.46 -13.44 6.55
C ALA A 14 10.38 -12.72 7.55
N TRP A 15 9.84 -11.91 8.47
CA TRP A 15 10.56 -11.19 9.53
C TRP A 15 10.10 -11.61 10.93
N GLN A 16 9.68 -12.87 11.10
CA GLN A 16 9.21 -13.36 12.40
C GLN A 16 10.33 -13.40 13.45
N ASP A 17 11.58 -13.64 13.04
CA ASP A 17 12.73 -13.67 13.94
C ASP A 17 13.16 -12.26 14.35
N GLU A 18 12.91 -11.26 13.49
CA GLU A 18 13.10 -9.82 13.77
C GLU A 18 11.81 -9.11 14.20
N ALA A 19 10.79 -9.86 14.66
CA ALA A 19 9.47 -9.30 14.95
C ALA A 19 9.52 -8.15 15.96
N SER A 20 10.34 -8.25 17.00
CA SER A 20 10.49 -7.19 18.01
C SER A 20 11.14 -5.90 17.48
N THR A 21 11.71 -5.93 16.28
CA THR A 21 12.27 -4.77 15.58
C THR A 21 11.53 -4.44 14.29
N THR A 22 10.41 -5.12 14.01
CA THR A 22 9.56 -4.88 12.85
C THR A 22 8.24 -4.28 13.31
N ARG A 23 7.92 -3.07 12.84
CA ARG A 23 6.69 -2.37 13.19
C ARG A 23 5.70 -2.37 12.03
N ILE A 24 4.47 -2.81 12.31
CA ILE A 24 3.37 -2.85 11.35
C ILE A 24 2.40 -1.71 11.67
N TYR A 25 2.24 -0.78 10.73
CA TYR A 25 1.26 0.30 10.83
C TYR A 25 -0.02 -0.08 10.09
N PHE A 26 -1.14 -0.07 10.80
CA PHE A 26 -2.48 -0.18 10.20
C PHE A 26 -3.01 1.20 9.78
N PRO A 27 -4.04 1.29 8.91
CA PRO A 27 -4.59 2.59 8.52
C PRO A 27 -5.06 3.42 9.73
N ASP A 28 -5.76 2.79 10.68
CA ASP A 28 -6.32 3.44 11.86
C ASP A 28 -6.39 2.51 13.10
N PRO A 29 -6.73 3.04 14.30
CA PRO A 29 -6.84 2.23 15.52
C PRO A 29 -7.91 1.13 15.47
N LYS A 30 -8.98 1.31 14.69
CA LYS A 30 -10.05 0.31 14.56
C LYS A 30 -9.56 -0.89 13.76
N GLU A 31 -8.88 -0.64 12.64
CA GLU A 31 -8.23 -1.68 11.84
C GLU A 31 -7.18 -2.42 12.66
N LEU A 32 -6.36 -1.69 13.44
CA LEU A 32 -5.40 -2.30 14.37
C LEU A 32 -6.09 -3.19 15.42
N ALA A 33 -7.14 -2.69 16.06
CA ALA A 33 -7.89 -3.46 17.06
C ALA A 33 -8.47 -4.74 16.47
N VAL A 34 -9.05 -4.68 15.27
CA VAL A 34 -9.57 -5.86 14.56
C VAL A 34 -8.45 -6.85 14.25
N ALA A 35 -7.26 -6.37 13.87
CA ALA A 35 -6.13 -7.24 13.56
C ALA A 35 -5.57 -7.97 14.79
N LEU A 36 -5.59 -7.33 15.96
CA LEU A 36 -5.05 -7.87 17.21
C LEU A 36 -6.05 -8.67 18.04
N GLN A 37 -7.32 -8.24 18.07
CA GLN A 37 -8.34 -8.78 18.97
C GLN A 37 -9.47 -9.49 18.21
N GLY A 38 -9.48 -9.39 16.88
CA GLY A 38 -10.58 -9.90 16.07
C GLY A 38 -11.84 -9.03 16.20
N LYS A 39 -12.99 -9.58 15.81
CA LYS A 39 -14.31 -9.04 16.16
C LYS A 39 -15.12 -10.13 16.87
N SER A 40 -15.56 -9.85 18.10
CA SER A 40 -16.69 -10.50 18.76
C SER A 40 -17.95 -9.65 18.55
N MET A 41 -19.13 -10.27 18.40
CA MET A 41 -20.37 -9.53 18.18
C MET A 41 -21.49 -9.91 19.16
N ASP A 42 -22.35 -8.92 19.38
CA ASP A 42 -23.69 -8.97 19.99
C ASP A 42 -24.52 -10.15 19.44
N PRO A 43 -25.10 -11.01 20.32
CA PRO A 43 -25.83 -12.21 19.93
C PRO A 43 -27.07 -11.99 19.03
N ASN A 44 -27.58 -10.76 18.87
CA ASN A 44 -28.79 -10.50 18.09
C ASN A 44 -28.59 -10.13 16.61
N ALA A 45 -27.35 -9.86 16.15
CA ALA A 45 -27.11 -9.20 14.86
C ALA A 45 -26.57 -10.11 13.72
N GLY A 46 -26.40 -11.42 13.94
CA GLY A 46 -26.14 -12.40 12.88
C GLY A 46 -24.94 -12.12 11.97
N SER A 47 -23.77 -11.74 12.53
CA SER A 47 -22.55 -11.48 11.72
C SER A 47 -21.34 -12.32 12.13
N TRP A 48 -20.40 -12.40 11.20
CA TRP A 48 -19.21 -13.27 11.18
C TRP A 48 -18.21 -12.96 12.31
N THR A 49 -17.88 -13.96 13.13
CA THR A 49 -16.72 -13.93 14.03
C THR A 49 -15.44 -13.84 13.23
N LEU A 50 -14.55 -12.93 13.61
CA LEU A 50 -13.27 -12.75 12.95
C LEU A 50 -12.16 -13.03 13.96
N ASP A 51 -11.38 -14.08 13.72
CA ASP A 51 -10.25 -14.43 14.59
C ASP A 51 -9.15 -13.36 14.53
N PRO A 52 -8.50 -13.04 15.65
CA PRO A 52 -7.36 -12.14 15.63
C PRO A 52 -6.23 -12.72 14.76
N VAL A 53 -5.69 -11.89 13.87
CA VAL A 53 -4.69 -12.33 12.87
C VAL A 53 -3.26 -12.27 13.42
N PHE A 54 -3.03 -11.33 14.33
CA PHE A 54 -1.73 -11.03 14.90
C PHE A 54 -1.62 -11.40 16.39
N ASP A 55 -2.58 -12.16 16.90
CA ASP A 55 -2.49 -12.73 18.24
C ASP A 55 -1.26 -13.65 18.37
N GLY A 56 -0.65 -13.64 19.57
CA GLY A 56 0.55 -14.40 19.90
C GLY A 56 1.84 -13.95 19.18
N THR A 57 1.81 -12.84 18.43
CA THR A 57 3.00 -12.35 17.71
C THR A 57 3.81 -11.35 18.52
N ARG A 58 5.11 -11.25 18.20
CA ARG A 58 6.04 -10.29 18.83
C ARG A 58 6.26 -9.02 18.00
N PHE A 59 5.49 -8.83 16.94
CA PHE A 59 5.59 -7.64 16.10
C PHE A 59 5.24 -6.41 16.90
N LYS A 60 5.85 -5.28 16.54
CA LYS A 60 5.41 -3.97 17.01
C LYS A 60 4.25 -3.50 16.14
N PHE A 61 3.34 -2.75 16.74
CA PHE A 61 2.15 -2.27 16.05
C PHE A 61 1.97 -0.77 16.22
N GLY A 62 1.36 -0.16 15.22
CA GLY A 62 0.94 1.23 15.24
C GLY A 62 -0.17 1.47 14.24
N TYR A 63 -0.54 2.73 14.07
CA TYR A 63 -1.50 3.15 13.05
C TYR A 63 -1.08 4.47 12.39
N LEU A 64 -1.41 4.63 11.11
CA LEU A 64 -1.08 5.81 10.31
C LEU A 64 -1.89 7.02 10.74
N MET A 65 -3.19 6.85 10.92
CA MET A 65 -4.09 7.95 11.21
C MET A 65 -4.94 7.66 12.43
N LYS A 66 -5.18 8.67 13.26
CA LYS A 66 -6.27 8.64 14.23
C LYS A 66 -7.44 9.44 13.66
N PRO A 67 -8.59 8.82 13.36
CA PRO A 67 -9.78 9.55 12.96
C PRO A 67 -10.14 10.55 14.07
N ASN A 68 -10.30 11.83 13.70
CA ASN A 68 -10.74 12.87 14.62
C ASN A 68 -11.79 13.71 13.90
N ALA A 69 -12.99 13.84 14.46
CA ALA A 69 -14.05 14.68 13.92
C ALA A 69 -13.61 16.17 13.81
N PHE A 70 -12.66 16.60 14.62
CA PHE A 70 -12.07 17.95 14.56
C PHE A 70 -11.01 18.11 13.46
N LEU A 71 -10.36 17.03 13.01
CA LEU A 71 -9.43 17.06 11.88
C LEU A 71 -10.17 17.37 10.57
N ASP A 72 -11.40 16.87 10.42
CA ASP A 72 -12.29 17.17 9.27
C ASP A 72 -12.77 18.63 9.25
N MET A 73 -12.66 19.34 10.38
CA MET A 73 -12.93 20.78 10.52
C MET A 73 -11.66 21.64 10.52
N GLY A 74 -10.49 21.05 10.24
CA GLY A 74 -9.21 21.78 10.16
C GLY A 74 -8.52 22.04 11.51
N ILE A 75 -9.01 21.47 12.61
CA ILE A 75 -8.41 21.59 13.95
C ILE A 75 -7.46 20.42 14.18
N THR A 76 -6.17 20.71 14.37
CA THR A 76 -5.08 19.72 14.47
C THR A 76 -4.80 19.21 15.89
N ILE A 77 -5.57 19.66 16.88
CA ILE A 77 -5.44 19.23 18.28
C ILE A 77 -5.73 17.73 18.37
N GLY A 78 -4.76 16.95 18.88
CA GLY A 78 -4.87 15.50 19.02
C GLY A 78 -4.53 14.68 17.76
N LYS A 79 -3.94 15.30 16.73
CA LYS A 79 -3.32 14.55 15.62
C LYS A 79 -2.13 13.75 16.18
N ILE A 80 -2.19 12.43 16.09
CA ILE A 80 -1.05 11.55 16.34
C ILE A 80 -0.33 11.36 15.01
N ASN A 81 0.97 11.64 14.96
CA ASN A 81 1.78 11.27 13.81
C ASN A 81 2.27 9.83 13.98
N ALA A 82 2.35 9.09 12.88
CA ALA A 82 2.83 7.72 12.89
C ALA A 82 4.28 7.64 13.39
N ALA A 83 5.09 8.66 13.08
CA ALA A 83 6.47 8.77 13.55
C ALA A 83 6.60 8.86 15.08
N ASP A 84 5.61 9.46 15.76
CA ASP A 84 5.63 9.60 17.23
C ASP A 84 5.50 8.25 17.96
N GLN A 85 5.12 7.18 17.23
CA GLN A 85 5.01 5.82 17.75
C GLN A 85 6.30 5.01 17.61
N LEU A 86 7.34 5.56 16.98
CA LEU A 86 8.65 4.91 16.85
C LEU A 86 9.43 5.00 18.17
N ASP A 87 10.17 3.95 18.49
CA ASP A 87 11.05 3.93 19.68
C ASP A 87 12.54 3.87 19.32
N GLY A 88 12.86 3.93 18.02
CA GLY A 88 14.24 3.99 17.52
C GLY A 88 14.91 2.63 17.36
N THR A 89 14.24 1.54 17.74
CA THR A 89 14.78 0.17 17.57
C THR A 89 14.30 -0.49 16.27
N GLU A 90 13.41 0.16 15.51
CA GLU A 90 12.85 -0.39 14.29
C GLU A 90 13.90 -0.57 13.18
N LYS A 91 14.02 -1.82 12.71
CA LYS A 91 14.83 -2.20 11.54
C LYS A 91 13.99 -2.33 10.26
N LEU A 92 12.67 -2.42 10.38
CA LEU A 92 11.74 -2.46 9.26
C LEU A 92 10.38 -1.87 9.66
N LEU A 93 9.82 -1.03 8.79
CA LEU A 93 8.44 -0.59 8.89
C LEU A 93 7.59 -1.21 7.77
N VAL A 94 6.45 -1.78 8.12
CA VAL A 94 5.46 -2.29 7.17
C VAL A 94 4.18 -1.48 7.29
N MET A 95 3.81 -0.76 6.23
CA MET A 95 2.59 0.03 6.14
C MET A 95 1.49 -0.84 5.50
N ALA A 96 0.53 -1.25 6.32
CA ALA A 96 -0.57 -2.11 5.90
C ALA A 96 -1.57 -1.34 5.06
N TYR A 97 -1.62 -1.68 3.76
CA TYR A 97 -2.63 -1.28 2.78
C TYR A 97 -3.09 0.18 2.86
N PRO A 98 -2.18 1.17 2.78
CA PRO A 98 -2.58 2.55 2.61
C PRO A 98 -3.27 2.69 1.24
N HIS A 99 -4.60 2.73 1.25
CA HIS A 99 -5.44 2.45 0.07
C HIS A 99 -6.65 3.39 0.03
N PHE A 100 -7.36 3.56 1.14
CA PHE A 100 -8.67 4.21 1.11
C PHE A 100 -8.56 5.74 1.20
N ASN A 101 -7.75 6.25 2.13
CA ASN A 101 -7.56 7.67 2.34
C ASN A 101 -6.19 8.11 1.80
N PRO A 102 -6.10 9.05 0.83
CA PRO A 102 -4.81 9.54 0.34
C PRO A 102 -3.95 10.18 1.44
N GLN A 103 -4.55 10.61 2.56
CA GLN A 103 -3.84 11.09 3.73
C GLN A 103 -2.97 10.01 4.39
N GLU A 104 -3.30 8.72 4.24
CA GLU A 104 -2.46 7.60 4.70
C GLU A 104 -1.09 7.65 4.01
N MET A 105 -1.06 7.88 2.69
CA MET A 105 0.19 8.00 1.94
C MET A 105 0.97 9.29 2.24
N ILE A 106 0.28 10.36 2.66
CA ILE A 106 0.94 11.56 3.19
C ILE A 106 1.66 11.21 4.49
N GLU A 107 1.01 10.47 5.39
CA GLU A 107 1.63 10.08 6.65
C GLU A 107 2.83 9.14 6.43
N VAL A 108 2.73 8.18 5.49
CA VAL A 108 3.88 7.34 5.09
C VAL A 108 5.07 8.19 4.61
N ALA A 109 4.81 9.28 3.89
CA ALA A 109 5.86 10.21 3.45
C ALA A 109 6.46 11.02 4.61
N GLU A 110 5.66 11.43 5.59
CA GLU A 110 6.16 12.11 6.79
C GLU A 110 7.01 11.17 7.66
N VAL A 111 6.60 9.91 7.83
CA VAL A 111 7.44 8.88 8.48
C VAL A 111 8.76 8.73 7.74
N HIS A 112 8.74 8.61 6.41
CA HIS A 112 9.98 8.53 5.63
C HIS A 112 10.89 9.75 5.84
N LYS A 113 10.34 10.96 5.86
CA LYS A 113 11.12 12.18 6.15
C LYS A 113 11.74 12.14 7.54
N HIS A 114 10.98 11.71 8.54
CA HIS A 114 11.48 11.54 9.91
C HIS A 114 12.64 10.54 9.96
N LEU A 115 12.51 9.38 9.31
CA LEU A 115 13.58 8.37 9.27
C LEU A 115 14.84 8.86 8.56
N VAL A 116 14.70 9.58 7.45
CA VAL A 116 15.83 10.19 6.73
C VAL A 116 16.55 11.21 7.61
N ALA A 117 15.81 12.05 8.34
CA ALA A 117 16.39 13.02 9.26
C ALA A 117 17.11 12.32 10.43
N ALA A 118 16.48 11.30 11.03
CA ALA A 118 17.04 10.54 12.14
C ALA A 118 18.31 9.75 11.74
N ALA A 119 18.40 9.31 10.48
CA ALA A 119 19.56 8.56 9.99
C ALA A 119 20.83 9.42 9.85
N GLY A 120 20.72 10.76 9.81
CA GLY A 120 21.89 11.66 9.83
C GLY A 120 22.92 11.41 8.72
N GLY A 121 22.48 10.94 7.54
CA GLY A 121 23.35 10.58 6.41
C GLY A 121 23.66 9.09 6.27
N ALA A 122 23.29 8.26 7.26
CA ALA A 122 23.25 6.81 7.11
C ALA A 122 22.03 6.35 6.30
N THR A 123 21.96 5.05 6.00
CA THR A 123 20.77 4.45 5.38
C THR A 123 19.60 4.48 6.36
N PRO A 124 18.46 5.10 6.03
CA PRO A 124 17.29 5.12 6.90
C PRO A 124 16.62 3.75 6.98
N THR A 125 15.86 3.51 8.06
CA THR A 125 15.04 2.30 8.22
C THR A 125 14.12 2.13 7.00
N PRO A 126 14.12 0.95 6.35
CA PRO A 126 13.31 0.71 5.16
C PRO A 126 11.81 0.70 5.48
N ILE A 127 11.01 1.19 4.52
CA ILE A 127 9.55 1.14 4.54
C ILE A 127 9.08 0.21 3.42
N VAL A 128 8.24 -0.76 3.78
CA VAL A 128 7.47 -1.59 2.86
C VAL A 128 6.01 -1.18 2.92
N THR A 129 5.39 -0.93 1.77
CA THR A 129 3.93 -0.79 1.69
C THR A 129 3.33 -2.08 1.15
N PHE A 130 2.35 -2.65 1.85
CA PHE A 130 1.69 -3.89 1.45
C PHE A 130 0.30 -3.58 0.90
N ASN A 131 0.01 -3.91 -0.36
CA ASN A 131 -1.28 -3.59 -1.01
C ASN A 131 -1.68 -2.10 -0.95
N ALA A 132 -0.72 -1.21 -1.22
CA ALA A 132 -0.99 0.23 -1.31
C ALA A 132 -1.58 0.62 -2.67
N GLU A 133 -2.60 1.49 -2.68
CA GLU A 133 -3.20 2.01 -3.92
C GLU A 133 -2.45 3.24 -4.45
N ILE A 134 -1.16 3.09 -4.66
CA ILE A 134 -0.27 4.20 -5.10
C ILE A 134 -0.65 4.66 -6.51
N ASP A 135 -1.24 3.79 -7.32
CA ASP A 135 -1.64 4.08 -8.71
C ASP A 135 -2.57 5.30 -8.81
N ARG A 136 -3.54 5.46 -7.90
CA ARG A 136 -4.44 6.64 -7.91
C ARG A 136 -3.66 7.94 -7.80
N ILE A 137 -2.63 7.96 -6.94
CA ILE A 137 -1.75 9.12 -6.77
C ILE A 137 -0.91 9.34 -8.04
N ARG A 138 -0.34 8.26 -8.60
CA ARG A 138 0.51 8.32 -9.81
C ARG A 138 -0.24 8.76 -11.07
N THR A 139 -1.49 8.33 -11.25
CA THR A 139 -2.28 8.66 -12.46
C THR A 139 -2.91 10.05 -12.41
N GLY A 140 -2.67 10.83 -11.35
CA GLY A 140 -3.27 12.15 -11.21
C GLY A 140 -4.77 12.10 -10.91
N TYR A 141 -5.28 11.02 -10.30
CA TYR A 141 -6.69 10.93 -9.89
C TYR A 141 -7.10 12.10 -8.98
N TYR A 142 -6.16 12.61 -8.18
CA TYR A 142 -6.31 13.80 -7.37
C TYR A 142 -5.68 15.00 -8.10
N PRO A 143 -6.48 15.95 -8.65
CA PRO A 143 -5.92 17.09 -9.36
C PRO A 143 -5.07 17.96 -8.44
N ALA A 144 -3.83 18.24 -8.83
CA ALA A 144 -2.87 18.95 -7.99
C ALA A 144 -3.31 20.36 -7.57
N LEU A 145 -4.16 21.02 -8.38
CA LEU A 145 -4.74 22.33 -8.06
C LEU A 145 -5.56 22.30 -6.76
N PHE A 146 -6.29 21.21 -6.52
CA PHE A 146 -7.13 21.04 -5.32
C PHE A 146 -6.41 20.23 -4.22
N TYR A 147 -5.44 19.40 -4.60
CA TYR A 147 -4.70 18.52 -3.70
C TYR A 147 -3.17 18.69 -3.83
N PRO A 148 -2.62 19.87 -3.48
CA PRO A 148 -1.21 20.18 -3.71
C PRO A 148 -0.25 19.23 -2.99
N LYS A 149 -0.58 18.79 -1.76
CA LYS A 149 0.21 17.80 -1.02
C LYS A 149 0.27 16.44 -1.75
N ILE A 150 -0.85 15.98 -2.31
CA ILE A 150 -0.89 14.73 -3.09
C ILE A 150 -0.10 14.88 -4.39
N GLY A 151 -0.21 16.02 -5.06
CA GLY A 151 0.61 16.32 -6.24
C GLY A 151 2.12 16.28 -5.95
N GLN A 152 2.55 16.82 -4.79
CA GLN A 152 3.93 16.72 -4.34
C GLN A 152 4.35 15.27 -4.05
N LEU A 153 3.48 14.44 -3.45
CA LEU A 153 3.77 13.03 -3.26
C LEU A 153 3.98 12.31 -4.60
N ALA A 154 3.07 12.54 -5.56
CA ALA A 154 3.15 11.92 -6.87
C ALA A 154 4.49 12.23 -7.55
N LYS A 155 4.97 13.48 -7.44
CA LYS A 155 6.22 13.93 -8.04
C LYS A 155 7.48 13.49 -7.28
N ASN A 156 7.47 13.55 -5.95
CA ASN A 156 8.71 13.51 -5.15
C ASN A 156 8.86 12.27 -4.26
N PHE A 157 7.76 11.54 -4.00
CA PHE A 157 7.77 10.41 -3.06
C PHE A 157 7.42 9.09 -3.72
N THR A 158 6.30 9.02 -4.46
CA THR A 158 5.87 7.78 -5.11
C THR A 158 6.87 7.19 -6.13
N PRO A 159 7.73 7.98 -6.82
CA PRO A 159 8.77 7.43 -7.70
C PRO A 159 9.93 6.78 -6.95
N LYS A 160 10.08 7.03 -5.63
CA LYS A 160 11.13 6.42 -4.81
C LYS A 160 10.82 4.96 -4.43
N PHE A 161 9.58 4.50 -4.64
CA PHE A 161 9.21 3.13 -4.36
C PHE A 161 9.66 2.19 -5.47
N THR A 162 10.40 1.15 -5.08
CA THR A 162 10.59 -0.03 -5.93
C THR A 162 9.36 -0.92 -5.82
N THR A 163 8.62 -1.05 -6.92
CA THR A 163 7.50 -2.00 -7.01
C THR A 163 8.04 -3.43 -7.02
N ALA A 164 7.86 -4.17 -5.92
CA ALA A 164 8.40 -5.53 -5.75
C ALA A 164 7.48 -6.63 -6.32
N TYR A 165 6.21 -6.64 -5.92
CA TYR A 165 5.20 -7.55 -6.45
C TYR A 165 3.97 -6.75 -6.85
N TYR A 166 3.52 -6.90 -8.09
CA TYR A 166 2.45 -6.07 -8.64
C TYR A 166 1.60 -6.83 -9.64
N VAL A 167 0.28 -6.65 -9.52
CA VAL A 167 -0.71 -7.17 -10.46
C VAL A 167 -1.74 -6.08 -10.68
N LYS A 168 -1.90 -5.62 -11.94
CA LYS A 168 -2.95 -4.69 -12.32
C LYS A 168 -3.73 -5.23 -13.49
N ASN A 169 -5.01 -5.51 -13.26
CA ASN A 169 -5.90 -6.00 -14.31
C ASN A 169 -6.53 -4.84 -15.09
N PHE A 170 -6.53 -4.97 -16.41
CA PHE A 170 -7.25 -4.10 -17.34
C PHE A 170 -8.48 -4.87 -17.85
N LYS A 171 -9.66 -4.27 -17.65
CA LYS A 171 -10.94 -4.84 -18.10
C LYS A 171 -11.27 -4.38 -19.52
N GLY A 172 -12.26 -5.02 -20.14
CA GLY A 172 -12.76 -4.66 -21.47
C GLY A 172 -12.39 -5.67 -22.56
N ALA A 173 -12.78 -5.35 -23.80
CA ALA A 173 -12.59 -6.18 -24.99
C ALA A 173 -11.11 -6.36 -25.34
N THR A 174 -10.28 -5.34 -25.10
CA THR A 174 -8.82 -5.35 -25.21
C THR A 174 -8.18 -5.41 -23.83
N GLY A 175 -8.75 -6.20 -22.92
CA GLY A 175 -8.26 -6.33 -21.55
C GLY A 175 -6.90 -7.01 -21.46
N GLY A 176 -6.31 -7.02 -20.26
CA GLY A 176 -4.97 -7.52 -20.03
C GLY A 176 -4.53 -7.38 -18.58
N ALA A 177 -3.25 -7.53 -18.32
CA ALA A 177 -2.67 -7.30 -17.00
C ALA A 177 -1.25 -6.73 -17.11
N ILE A 178 -0.86 -5.88 -16.16
CA ILE A 178 0.55 -5.66 -15.85
C ILE A 178 0.89 -6.55 -14.67
N PHE A 179 2.00 -7.27 -14.76
CA PHE A 179 2.54 -8.10 -13.71
C PHE A 179 4.00 -7.74 -13.45
N ARG A 180 4.44 -7.85 -12.18
CA ARG A 180 5.86 -7.84 -11.84
C ARG A 180 6.12 -8.73 -10.63
N CYS A 181 7.23 -9.46 -10.69
CA CYS A 181 7.89 -10.08 -9.55
C CYS A 181 9.38 -9.70 -9.57
N TYR A 182 9.79 -8.77 -8.71
CA TYR A 182 11.16 -8.29 -8.58
C TYR A 182 12.12 -9.44 -8.19
N PRO A 183 13.36 -9.48 -8.73
CA PRO A 183 14.02 -8.46 -9.55
C PRO A 183 13.65 -8.46 -11.03
N GLY A 184 12.70 -9.28 -11.47
CA GLY A 184 12.26 -9.32 -12.87
C GLY A 184 11.62 -8.01 -13.37
N PRO A 185 11.55 -7.83 -14.70
CA PRO A 185 10.94 -6.67 -15.33
C PRO A 185 9.42 -6.62 -15.09
N PHE A 186 8.82 -5.48 -15.38
CA PHE A 186 7.38 -5.40 -15.61
C PHE A 186 7.04 -6.15 -16.88
N GLN A 187 5.97 -6.94 -16.82
CA GLN A 187 5.45 -7.73 -17.92
C GLN A 187 4.04 -7.25 -18.25
N ILE A 188 3.79 -6.92 -19.50
CA ILE A 188 2.45 -6.54 -19.99
C ILE A 188 1.86 -7.74 -20.72
N TYR A 189 0.72 -8.22 -20.23
CA TYR A 189 -0.01 -9.34 -20.79
C TYR A 189 -1.31 -8.85 -21.44
N SER A 190 -1.61 -9.35 -22.63
CA SER A 190 -2.92 -9.17 -23.27
C SER A 190 -3.79 -10.40 -23.05
N ARG A 191 -5.09 -10.18 -22.85
CA ARG A 191 -6.06 -11.24 -22.58
C ARG A 191 -6.81 -11.64 -23.84
N THR A 192 -6.80 -12.93 -24.16
CA THR A 192 -7.54 -13.56 -25.26
C THR A 192 -8.47 -14.65 -24.72
N ALA A 193 -9.25 -15.27 -25.61
CA ALA A 193 -10.05 -16.45 -25.27
C ALA A 193 -9.19 -17.64 -24.76
N ARG A 194 -7.91 -17.70 -25.12
CA ARG A 194 -6.97 -18.76 -24.72
C ARG A 194 -6.20 -18.42 -23.43
N GLY A 195 -6.51 -17.30 -22.78
CA GLY A 195 -5.82 -16.82 -21.59
C GLY A 195 -4.93 -15.61 -21.86
N PHE A 196 -3.93 -15.41 -21.00
CA PHE A 196 -2.98 -14.29 -21.07
C PHE A 196 -1.75 -14.66 -21.90
N HIS A 197 -1.29 -13.75 -22.75
CA HIS A 197 -0.03 -13.88 -23.48
C HIS A 197 0.82 -12.63 -23.25
N LEU A 198 2.14 -12.83 -23.11
CA LEU A 198 3.09 -11.75 -22.91
C LEU A 198 3.17 -10.91 -24.20
N VAL A 199 3.04 -9.60 -24.06
CA VAL A 199 3.12 -8.62 -25.15
C VAL A 199 4.47 -7.92 -25.14
N GLU A 200 4.92 -7.49 -23.97
CA GLU A 200 6.10 -6.64 -23.81
C GLU A 200 6.66 -6.74 -22.39
N GLU A 201 7.97 -6.58 -22.24
CA GLU A 201 8.67 -6.46 -20.96
C GLU A 201 9.37 -5.11 -20.84
N ARG A 202 9.39 -4.53 -19.64
CA ARG A 202 10.02 -3.22 -19.36
C ARG A 202 10.68 -3.21 -17.98
N GLU A 203 11.86 -2.60 -17.89
CA GLU A 203 12.51 -2.39 -16.58
C GLU A 203 11.76 -1.34 -15.73
N GLU A 204 11.27 -0.29 -16.39
CA GLU A 204 10.51 0.78 -15.78
C GLU A 204 9.00 0.47 -15.77
N MET A 205 8.30 0.97 -14.75
CA MET A 205 6.86 0.78 -14.63
C MET A 205 6.14 1.49 -15.79
N PRO A 206 5.35 0.77 -16.62
CA PRO A 206 4.61 1.42 -17.69
C PRO A 206 3.48 2.28 -17.13
N SER A 207 3.13 3.35 -17.85
CA SER A 207 1.97 4.17 -17.51
C SER A 207 0.69 3.39 -17.73
N LEU A 208 -0.22 3.41 -16.75
CA LEU A 208 -1.52 2.74 -16.87
C LEU A 208 -2.33 3.25 -18.07
N ARG A 209 -2.22 4.56 -18.36
CA ARG A 209 -2.91 5.19 -19.50
C ARG A 209 -2.38 4.64 -20.82
N GLU A 210 -1.07 4.64 -21.02
CA GLU A 210 -0.40 4.13 -22.22
C GLU A 210 -0.75 2.65 -22.45
N VAL A 211 -0.68 1.84 -21.39
CA VAL A 211 -1.04 0.41 -21.49
C VAL A 211 -2.49 0.24 -21.94
N SER A 212 -3.41 1.01 -21.38
CA SER A 212 -4.84 0.90 -21.69
C SER A 212 -5.22 1.41 -23.08
N LEU A 213 -4.59 2.48 -23.56
CA LEU A 213 -4.99 3.18 -24.78
C LEU A 213 -4.20 2.75 -26.01
N ASP A 214 -2.95 2.32 -25.82
CA ASP A 214 -2.02 2.09 -26.92
C ASP A 214 -1.56 0.62 -26.96
N VAL A 215 -1.00 0.10 -25.87
CA VAL A 215 -0.36 -1.23 -25.87
C VAL A 215 -1.38 -2.36 -26.05
N LEU A 216 -2.40 -2.43 -25.20
CA LEU A 216 -3.37 -3.52 -25.25
C LEU A 216 -4.26 -3.47 -26.51
N PRO A 217 -4.75 -2.32 -26.98
CA PRO A 217 -5.50 -2.25 -28.24
C PRO A 217 -4.68 -2.66 -29.46
N ARG A 218 -3.39 -2.26 -29.51
CA ARG A 218 -2.46 -2.68 -30.57
C ARG A 218 -2.24 -4.20 -30.56
N ALA A 219 -1.98 -4.78 -29.40
CA ALA A 219 -1.82 -6.23 -29.26
C ALA A 219 -3.08 -7.01 -29.67
N ALA A 220 -4.26 -6.53 -29.28
CA ALA A 220 -5.53 -7.16 -29.64
C ALA A 220 -5.81 -7.11 -31.16
N SER A 221 -5.32 -6.07 -31.86
CA SER A 221 -5.47 -5.95 -33.31
C SER A 221 -4.53 -6.89 -34.07
N ALA A 222 -3.32 -7.14 -33.54
CA ALA A 222 -2.35 -8.07 -34.14
C ALA A 222 -2.71 -9.55 -33.97
N ALA A 223 -3.60 -9.87 -33.03
CA ALA A 223 -4.05 -11.24 -32.74
C ALA A 223 -5.31 -11.66 -33.52
N ARG A 224 -5.85 -10.77 -34.38
CA ARG A 224 -6.98 -11.04 -35.29
C ARG A 224 -6.46 -11.43 -36.66
#